data_AF-A0A1I6HYZ9-F1
#
_entry.id   AF-A0A1I6HYZ9-F1
#
_cell.length_a   1.000
_cell.length_b   1.000
_cell.length_c   1.000
_cell.angle_alpha   90.00
_cell.angle_beta   90.00
_cell.angle_gamma   90.00
#
_symmetry.space_group_name_H-M   'P 1'
#
loop_
_entity.id
_entity.type
_entity.pdbx_description
1 polymer ?
#
loop_
_entity_poly.entity_id
_entity_poly.type
_entity_poly.pdbx_seq_one_letter_code
_entity_poly.pdbx_strand_id
1 'polypeptide(L)'
;MSDVMDRLADANVRNTTLAPRQFETSTNSQGSLSDIAALVADTALALRTGRSNPLRIAIPAYQSFTTAGDGSDQTFQVTHDLTECPDTQDVVVWFDDAYQGSPKSVNHDTDEFTVSGPGSAVTVHAYYIAGDAASFDIRKKTPSAKTTNSEKLYEVNLGLLHDANQSEQPEFLELNESKLQRFLASDMELTARLKAPYQIRWTDPDGDGTEPTNALLQVPAQKSNGEISGLTSAISADMGR
;
A
#
# COMPACT_ATOMS: atom_id res chain seq x y z
N MET A 1 -21.47 -23.87 -9.72
CA MET A 1 -21.18 -23.06 -8.51
C MET A 1 -20.91 -23.95 -7.30
N SER A 2 -21.70 -24.99 -6.99
CA SER A 2 -21.37 -25.95 -5.92
C SER A 2 -20.01 -26.64 -6.15
N ASP A 3 -19.78 -27.16 -7.36
CA ASP A 3 -18.55 -27.87 -7.72
C ASP A 3 -17.26 -27.03 -7.64
N VAL A 4 -17.33 -25.71 -7.80
CA VAL A 4 -16.16 -24.82 -7.59
C VAL A 4 -15.93 -24.57 -6.11
N MET A 5 -17.00 -24.41 -5.32
CA MET A 5 -16.90 -24.22 -3.88
C MET A 5 -16.38 -25.47 -3.16
N ASP A 6 -16.75 -26.66 -3.63
CA ASP A 6 -16.24 -27.93 -3.10
C ASP A 6 -14.74 -28.04 -3.36
N ARG A 7 -14.28 -27.72 -4.58
CA ARG A 7 -12.85 -27.65 -4.92
C ARG A 7 -12.07 -26.60 -4.13
N LEU A 8 -12.69 -25.46 -3.82
CA LEU A 8 -12.11 -24.44 -2.93
C LEU A 8 -11.96 -24.95 -1.50
N ALA A 9 -12.93 -25.73 -1.01
CA ALA A 9 -12.90 -26.32 0.33
C ALA A 9 -11.85 -27.44 0.45
N ASP A 10 -11.66 -28.22 -0.62
CA ASP A 10 -10.68 -29.32 -0.67
C ASP A 10 -9.25 -28.86 -0.97
N ALA A 11 -9.07 -27.60 -1.41
CA ALA A 11 -7.77 -27.06 -1.75
C ALA A 11 -6.85 -26.98 -0.52
N ASN A 12 -5.62 -27.48 -0.67
CA ASN A 12 -4.60 -27.29 0.34
C ASN A 12 -4.11 -25.83 0.30
N VAL A 13 -4.28 -25.10 1.41
CA VAL A 13 -4.02 -23.66 1.52
C VAL A 13 -3.06 -23.34 2.64
N ARG A 14 -2.28 -22.28 2.46
CA ARG A 14 -1.40 -21.70 3.48
C ARG A 14 -1.77 -20.25 3.76
N ASN A 15 -1.73 -19.86 5.02
CA ASN A 15 -1.90 -18.46 5.40
C ASN A 15 -0.67 -17.65 4.94
N THR A 16 -0.93 -16.44 4.45
CA THR A 16 0.10 -15.49 4.03
C THR A 16 -0.38 -14.07 4.28
N THR A 17 0.53 -13.11 4.25
CA THR A 17 0.20 -11.68 4.19
C THR A 17 0.80 -11.15 2.90
N LEU A 18 -0.01 -10.49 2.08
CA LEU A 18 0.47 -9.76 0.91
C LEU A 18 1.09 -8.45 1.42
N ALA A 19 2.37 -8.23 1.13
CA ALA A 19 3.15 -7.07 1.55
C ALA A 19 3.69 -6.32 0.30
N PRO A 20 4.12 -5.03 0.40
CA PRO A 20 4.51 -4.22 -0.76
C PRO A 20 5.43 -4.93 -1.76
N ARG A 21 6.44 -5.65 -1.27
CA ARG A 21 7.41 -6.43 -2.08
C ARG A 21 6.81 -7.50 -3.01
N GLN A 22 5.55 -7.88 -2.82
CA GLN A 22 4.85 -8.85 -3.67
C GLN A 22 4.07 -8.18 -4.79
N PHE A 23 3.89 -6.87 -4.72
CA PHE A 23 3.23 -6.09 -5.74
C PHE A 23 4.26 -5.50 -6.68
N GLU A 24 3.87 -5.34 -7.94
CA GLU A 24 4.48 -4.36 -8.82
C GLU A 24 3.97 -2.99 -8.41
N THR A 25 4.88 -2.11 -8.02
CA THR A 25 4.55 -0.79 -7.48
C THR A 25 4.78 0.32 -8.49
N SER A 26 3.99 1.39 -8.40
CA SER A 26 4.09 2.55 -9.29
C SER A 26 3.90 3.86 -8.54
N THR A 27 4.56 4.91 -9.04
CA THR A 27 4.32 6.30 -8.61
C THR A 27 2.89 6.70 -8.97
N ASN A 28 2.23 7.44 -8.07
CA ASN A 28 0.88 7.94 -8.32
C ASN A 28 0.85 9.14 -9.27
N SER A 29 -0.33 9.42 -9.84
CA SER A 29 -0.63 10.72 -10.47
C SER A 29 -1.26 11.65 -9.45
N GLN A 30 -0.54 12.68 -9.01
CA GLN A 30 -1.04 13.62 -7.98
C GLN A 30 -2.41 14.22 -8.36
N GLY A 31 -3.31 14.29 -7.39
CA GLY A 31 -4.68 14.78 -7.53
C GLY A 31 -5.62 13.85 -8.30
N SER A 32 -5.11 12.77 -8.90
CA SER A 32 -5.87 11.83 -9.73
C SER A 32 -5.83 10.42 -9.13
N LEU A 33 -6.87 9.63 -9.40
CA LEU A 33 -6.91 8.24 -8.97
C LEU A 33 -5.95 7.43 -9.85
N SER A 34 -5.00 6.75 -9.23
CA SER A 34 -3.98 5.95 -9.91
C SER A 34 -3.69 4.67 -9.14
N ASP A 35 -3.26 3.64 -9.87
CA ASP A 35 -2.83 2.37 -9.27
C ASP A 35 -1.43 2.59 -8.72
N ILE A 36 -1.20 2.21 -7.46
CA ILE A 36 0.10 2.39 -6.77
C ILE A 36 0.77 1.06 -6.43
N ALA A 37 0.00 -0.03 -6.42
CA ALA A 37 0.50 -1.38 -6.26
C ALA A 37 -0.46 -2.37 -6.96
N ALA A 38 0.08 -3.29 -7.74
CA ALA A 38 -0.67 -4.33 -8.45
C ALA A 38 -0.04 -5.71 -8.23
N LEU A 39 -0.85 -6.70 -7.88
CA LEU A 39 -0.43 -8.10 -7.74
C LEU A 39 -1.24 -8.93 -8.72
N VAL A 40 -0.58 -9.57 -9.68
CA VAL A 40 -1.19 -10.63 -10.49
C VAL A 40 -1.06 -11.94 -9.72
N ALA A 41 -2.19 -12.57 -9.42
CA ALA A 41 -2.23 -13.82 -8.67
C ALA A 41 -1.68 -14.97 -9.53
N ASP A 42 -0.62 -15.62 -9.04
CA ASP A 42 0.00 -16.78 -9.68
C ASP A 42 -0.76 -18.10 -9.45
N THR A 43 -1.60 -18.12 -8.41
CA THR A 43 -2.44 -19.25 -7.98
C THR A 43 -3.71 -18.70 -7.35
N ALA A 44 -4.67 -19.56 -7.02
CA ALA A 44 -5.88 -19.06 -6.34
C ALA A 44 -5.54 -18.49 -4.96
N LEU A 45 -6.01 -17.27 -4.69
CA LEU A 45 -5.90 -16.57 -3.42
C LEU A 45 -7.29 -16.40 -2.79
N ALA A 46 -7.33 -16.41 -1.46
CA ALA A 46 -8.50 -16.04 -0.69
C ALA A 46 -8.12 -14.97 0.33
N LEU A 47 -8.60 -13.74 0.14
CA LEU A 47 -8.44 -12.68 1.13
C LEU A 47 -9.11 -13.11 2.44
N ARG A 48 -8.44 -12.84 3.57
CA ARG A 48 -8.97 -13.18 4.90
C ARG A 48 -9.74 -11.98 5.43
N THR A 49 -10.89 -12.26 6.05
CA THR A 49 -11.86 -11.25 6.46
C THR A 49 -12.02 -11.20 7.97
N GLY A 50 -12.64 -10.14 8.47
CA GLY A 50 -12.95 -9.94 9.88
C GLY A 50 -11.78 -9.45 10.74
N ARG A 51 -12.10 -8.96 11.94
CA ARG A 51 -11.17 -8.32 12.88
C ARG A 51 -9.94 -9.16 13.28
N SER A 52 -10.02 -10.48 13.17
CA SER A 52 -8.88 -11.37 13.44
C SER A 52 -7.84 -11.40 12.31
N ASN A 53 -8.13 -10.74 11.19
CA ASN A 53 -7.27 -10.63 10.01
C ASN A 53 -7.15 -9.15 9.62
N PRO A 54 -6.52 -8.33 10.46
CA PRO A 54 -6.48 -6.89 10.25
C PRO A 54 -5.61 -6.53 9.04
N LEU A 55 -6.02 -5.48 8.34
CA LEU A 55 -5.19 -4.75 7.39
C LEU A 55 -4.16 -3.92 8.17
N ARG A 56 -3.01 -3.66 7.55
CA ARG A 56 -2.08 -2.60 7.97
C ARG A 56 -1.73 -1.75 6.76
N ILE A 57 -2.10 -0.48 6.80
CA ILE A 57 -1.95 0.43 5.67
C ILE A 57 -1.37 1.75 6.15
N ALA A 58 -0.22 2.13 5.61
CA ALA A 58 0.41 3.43 5.81
C ALA A 58 1.18 3.74 4.53
N ILE A 59 0.76 4.74 3.76
CA ILE A 59 1.37 5.05 2.47
C ILE A 59 2.02 6.44 2.56
N PRO A 60 3.35 6.51 2.72
CA PRO A 60 4.05 7.78 2.90
C PRO A 60 4.08 8.60 1.60
N ALA A 61 3.93 9.90 1.75
CA ALA A 61 4.29 10.89 0.75
C ALA A 61 5.81 10.93 0.55
N TYR A 62 6.24 11.43 -0.60
CA TYR A 62 7.63 11.61 -0.98
C TYR A 62 7.92 13.08 -1.31
N GLN A 63 9.02 13.61 -0.78
CA GLN A 63 9.57 14.90 -1.18
C GLN A 63 11.10 14.88 -1.09
N SER A 64 11.77 15.55 -2.03
CA SER A 64 13.23 15.67 -2.04
C SER A 64 13.70 17.09 -1.71
N PHE A 65 14.84 17.18 -1.03
CA PHE A 65 15.51 18.43 -0.70
C PHE A 65 17.01 18.33 -0.98
N THR A 66 17.76 19.41 -0.77
CA THR A 66 19.22 19.39 -0.86
C THR A 66 19.80 20.00 0.41
N THR A 67 20.75 19.31 1.03
CA THR A 67 21.48 19.87 2.18
C THR A 67 22.46 20.95 1.74
N ALA A 68 22.70 21.96 2.58
CA ALA A 68 23.70 23.00 2.33
C ALA A 68 25.17 22.51 2.29
N GLY A 69 25.45 21.34 2.87
CA GLY A 69 26.79 20.73 2.85
C GLY A 69 27.85 21.34 3.76
N ASP A 70 27.43 22.11 4.77
CA ASP A 70 28.32 22.72 5.77
C ASP A 70 28.43 21.90 7.08
N GLY A 71 27.72 20.77 7.16
CA GLY A 71 27.71 19.88 8.34
C GLY A 71 26.83 20.35 9.50
N SER A 72 26.13 21.47 9.35
CA SER A 72 25.14 21.92 10.35
C SER A 72 23.86 21.07 10.30
N ASP A 73 23.12 21.00 11.41
CA ASP A 73 21.76 20.43 11.38
C ASP A 73 20.88 21.28 10.46
N GLN A 74 20.02 20.63 9.68
CA GLN A 74 19.16 21.30 8.71
C GLN A 74 17.72 20.88 8.89
N THR A 75 16.83 21.87 8.92
CA THR A 75 15.39 21.70 9.03
C THR A 75 14.75 21.89 7.66
N PHE A 76 13.91 20.95 7.26
CA PHE A 76 13.15 20.99 6.02
C PHE A 76 11.66 20.99 6.32
N GLN A 77 10.93 21.84 5.62
CA GLN A 77 9.47 21.89 5.66
C GLN A 77 8.89 21.08 4.48
N VAL A 78 7.99 20.14 4.77
CA VAL A 78 7.26 19.39 3.74
C VAL A 78 6.05 20.18 3.24
N THR A 79 5.54 19.81 2.06
CA THR A 79 4.47 20.59 1.38
C THR A 79 3.06 20.19 1.84
N HIS A 80 2.94 19.06 2.51
CA HIS A 80 1.67 18.46 2.95
C HIS A 80 1.72 18.18 4.43
N ASP A 81 0.56 18.18 5.07
CA ASP A 81 0.35 17.99 6.50
C ASP A 81 1.10 16.76 6.99
N LEU A 82 2.06 16.95 7.90
CA LEU A 82 2.87 15.91 8.47
C LEU A 82 2.21 15.39 9.73
N THR A 83 1.73 14.15 9.72
CA THR A 83 1.01 13.57 10.86
C THR A 83 1.79 12.44 11.53
N GLU A 84 1.48 12.21 12.80
CA GLU A 84 1.96 11.06 13.56
C GLU A 84 1.27 9.78 13.06
N CYS A 85 2.02 8.68 12.95
CA CYS A 85 1.47 7.37 12.61
C CYS A 85 1.80 6.35 13.70
N PRO A 86 0.82 5.89 14.50
CA PRO A 86 1.10 4.94 15.59
C PRO A 86 1.67 3.59 15.14
N ASP A 87 1.49 3.20 13.87
CA ASP A 87 1.87 1.88 13.35
C ASP A 87 3.22 1.86 12.59
N THR A 88 3.84 3.01 12.31
CA THR A 88 5.11 3.11 11.56
C THR A 88 5.86 4.41 11.86
N GLN A 89 7.05 4.64 11.32
CA GLN A 89 7.73 5.93 11.49
C GLN A 89 7.07 7.03 10.65
N ASP A 90 6.81 8.18 11.28
CA ASP A 90 6.22 9.36 10.63
C ASP A 90 7.07 9.89 9.48
N VAL A 91 8.40 9.85 9.64
CA VAL A 91 9.36 10.30 8.63
C VAL A 91 10.53 9.32 8.57
N VAL A 92 10.90 8.96 7.35
CA VAL A 92 12.13 8.25 7.01
C VAL A 92 12.94 9.07 6.02
N VAL A 93 14.24 9.14 6.24
CA VAL A 93 15.18 9.92 5.42
C VAL A 93 16.24 9.02 4.78
N TRP A 94 16.56 9.31 3.54
CA TRP A 94 17.77 8.88 2.85
C TRP A 94 18.61 10.08 2.43
N PHE A 95 19.93 9.91 2.43
CA PHE A 95 20.88 10.84 1.83
C PHE A 95 21.46 10.19 0.58
N ASP A 96 21.08 10.68 -0.58
CA ASP A 96 21.29 9.98 -1.86
C ASP A 96 20.81 8.51 -1.70
N ASP A 97 21.70 7.52 -1.82
CA ASP A 97 21.40 6.09 -1.66
C ASP A 97 21.60 5.54 -0.23
N ALA A 98 21.93 6.40 0.75
CA ALA A 98 22.26 6.00 2.10
C ALA A 98 21.11 6.23 3.09
N TYR A 99 20.54 5.13 3.61
CA TYR A 99 19.49 5.15 4.62
C TYR A 99 19.95 5.82 5.92
N GLN A 100 19.23 6.86 6.34
CA GLN A 100 19.48 7.54 7.62
C GLN A 100 18.47 7.13 8.71
N GLY A 101 17.34 6.53 8.34
CA GLY A 101 16.26 6.21 9.27
C GLY A 101 15.45 7.44 9.64
N SER A 102 15.00 7.50 10.91
CA SER A 102 14.23 8.63 11.40
C SER A 102 15.10 9.90 11.52
N PRO A 103 14.54 11.08 11.20
CA PRO A 103 15.25 12.34 11.39
C PRO A 103 15.52 12.60 12.89
N LYS A 104 16.38 13.58 13.18
CA LYS A 104 16.75 13.99 14.53
C LYS A 104 15.57 14.53 15.33
N SER A 105 14.66 15.23 14.67
CA SER A 105 13.39 15.67 15.24
C SER A 105 12.34 15.84 14.14
N VAL A 106 11.09 15.71 14.55
CA VAL A 106 9.90 15.97 13.73
C VAL A 106 9.03 16.97 14.49
N ASN A 107 8.48 17.95 13.78
CA ASN A 107 7.54 18.94 14.28
C ASN A 107 6.29 18.93 13.41
N HIS A 108 5.24 18.28 13.89
CA HIS A 108 3.95 18.17 13.21
C HIS A 108 3.13 19.46 13.23
N ASP A 109 3.44 20.43 14.13
CA ASP A 109 2.75 21.72 14.15
C ASP A 109 3.18 22.64 13.00
N THR A 110 4.40 22.45 12.48
CA THR A 110 4.99 23.28 11.40
C THR A 110 5.32 22.50 10.14
N ASP A 111 4.97 21.22 10.08
CA ASP A 111 5.27 20.30 8.98
C ASP A 111 6.77 20.20 8.67
N GLU A 112 7.59 20.12 9.72
CA GLU A 112 9.05 20.18 9.62
C GLU A 112 9.74 18.94 10.18
N PHE A 113 10.87 18.57 9.57
CA PHE A 113 11.79 17.59 10.15
C PHE A 113 13.22 18.11 10.08
N THR A 114 14.05 17.69 11.04
CA THR A 114 15.46 18.10 11.13
C THR A 114 16.40 16.91 10.98
N VAL A 115 17.40 17.04 10.13
CA VAL A 115 18.46 16.03 9.94
C VAL A 115 19.81 16.60 10.36
N SER A 116 20.73 15.73 10.75
CA SER A 116 22.12 16.15 10.93
C SER A 116 22.83 16.24 9.59
N GLY A 117 23.49 17.38 9.34
CA GLY A 117 24.17 17.63 8.08
C GLY A 117 25.35 16.68 7.85
N PRO A 118 25.49 16.07 6.66
CA PRO A 118 26.54 15.09 6.40
C PRO A 118 27.92 15.71 6.10
N GLY A 119 28.04 17.04 6.13
CA GLY A 119 29.29 17.75 5.79
C GLY A 119 29.57 17.86 4.29
N SER A 120 28.62 17.45 3.46
CA SER A 120 28.63 17.60 2.00
C SER A 120 27.21 17.87 1.50
N ALA A 121 27.07 18.52 0.35
CA ALA A 121 25.75 18.72 -0.24
C ALA A 121 25.27 17.40 -0.84
N VAL A 122 24.21 16.83 -0.26
CA VAL A 122 23.53 15.62 -0.72
C VAL A 122 22.05 15.88 -0.96
N THR A 123 21.41 14.99 -1.72
CA THR A 123 19.96 14.95 -1.86
C THR A 123 19.35 14.29 -0.63
N VAL A 124 18.36 14.92 -0.04
CA VAL A 124 17.56 14.35 1.06
C VAL A 124 16.27 13.82 0.47
N HIS A 125 16.07 12.51 0.53
CA HIS A 125 14.80 11.89 0.15
C HIS A 125 13.99 11.64 1.42
N ALA A 126 12.86 12.34 1.57
CA ALA A 126 11.98 12.22 2.72
C ALA A 126 10.72 11.44 2.34
N TYR A 127 10.47 10.35 3.07
CA TYR A 127 9.25 9.57 3.03
C TYR A 127 8.46 9.83 4.30
N TYR A 128 7.38 10.59 4.22
CA TYR A 128 6.66 11.09 5.38
C TYR A 128 5.17 10.73 5.36
N ILE A 129 4.59 10.50 6.51
CA ILE A 129 3.16 10.19 6.64
C ILE A 129 2.37 11.48 6.52
N ALA A 130 1.54 11.56 5.49
CA ALA A 130 0.71 12.73 5.23
C ALA A 130 -0.67 12.60 5.88
N GLY A 131 -1.11 13.64 6.58
CA GLY A 131 -2.46 13.78 7.15
C GLY A 131 -3.49 14.32 6.14
N ASP A 132 -3.03 14.90 5.02
CA ASP A 132 -3.89 15.32 3.92
C ASP A 132 -4.89 14.23 3.50
N ALA A 133 -6.15 14.64 3.31
CA ALA A 133 -7.19 13.73 2.87
C ALA A 133 -6.84 13.06 1.53
N ALA A 134 -6.76 11.74 1.53
CA ALA A 134 -6.52 10.92 0.35
C ALA A 134 -7.48 9.73 0.33
N SER A 135 -8.01 9.38 -0.85
CA SER A 135 -8.90 8.23 -1.02
C SER A 135 -8.10 7.02 -1.44
N PHE A 136 -8.11 5.97 -0.61
CA PHE A 136 -7.44 4.70 -0.88
C PHE A 136 -8.48 3.61 -1.10
N ASP A 137 -8.29 2.79 -2.15
CA ASP A 137 -9.15 1.63 -2.41
C ASP A 137 -8.35 0.38 -2.81
N ILE A 138 -8.85 -0.78 -2.40
CA ILE A 138 -8.36 -2.09 -2.88
C ILE A 138 -9.43 -2.67 -3.80
N ARG A 139 -9.02 -3.14 -4.98
CA ARG A 139 -9.91 -3.79 -5.96
C ARG A 139 -9.33 -5.09 -6.43
N LYS A 140 -10.21 -6.01 -6.83
CA LYS A 140 -9.81 -7.11 -7.72
C LYS A 140 -10.33 -6.87 -9.13
N LYS A 141 -9.60 -7.38 -10.10
CA LYS A 141 -9.92 -7.29 -11.53
C LYS A 141 -9.72 -8.65 -12.20
N THR A 142 -10.58 -8.97 -13.15
CA THR A 142 -10.43 -10.17 -13.98
C THR A 142 -9.53 -9.88 -15.19
N PRO A 143 -8.68 -10.82 -15.64
CA PRO A 143 -7.87 -10.64 -16.83
C PRO A 143 -8.77 -10.60 -18.08
N SER A 144 -8.72 -9.55 -18.91
CA SER A 144 -9.35 -9.56 -20.24
C SER A 144 -9.01 -8.37 -21.13
N ALA A 145 -8.90 -8.66 -22.44
CA ALA A 145 -8.78 -7.70 -23.54
C ALA A 145 -10.14 -7.15 -24.06
N LYS A 146 -11.29 -7.53 -23.47
CA LYS A 146 -12.63 -7.15 -23.98
C LYS A 146 -13.62 -6.62 -22.94
N THR A 147 -13.52 -7.01 -21.67
CA THR A 147 -14.34 -6.50 -20.56
C THR A 147 -13.58 -6.61 -19.26
N THR A 148 -13.17 -5.49 -18.69
CA THR A 148 -12.54 -5.43 -17.36
C THR A 148 -13.65 -5.38 -16.31
N ASN A 149 -14.04 -6.53 -15.76
CA ASN A 149 -14.85 -6.53 -14.55
C ASN A 149 -13.93 -6.18 -13.38
N SER A 150 -14.32 -5.18 -12.59
CA SER A 150 -13.58 -4.75 -11.41
C SER A 150 -14.54 -4.55 -10.24
N GLU A 151 -14.16 -5.11 -9.09
CA GLU A 151 -14.93 -5.03 -7.85
C GLU A 151 -14.07 -4.37 -6.78
N LYS A 152 -14.65 -3.39 -6.08
CA LYS A 152 -14.01 -2.71 -4.96
C LYS A 152 -14.22 -3.53 -3.70
N LEU A 153 -13.12 -3.82 -3.00
CA LEU A 153 -13.09 -4.72 -1.85
C LEU A 153 -12.93 -3.96 -0.54
N TYR A 154 -12.35 -2.77 -0.60
CA TYR A 154 -12.06 -1.91 0.54
C TYR A 154 -11.92 -0.47 0.06
N GLU A 155 -12.34 0.47 0.90
CA GLU A 155 -12.14 1.91 0.68
C GLU A 155 -11.99 2.61 2.03
N VAL A 156 -11.09 3.57 2.10
CA VAL A 156 -10.85 4.37 3.31
C VAL A 156 -10.33 5.76 2.95
N ASN A 157 -10.48 6.71 3.88
CA ASN A 157 -9.71 7.94 3.86
C ASN A 157 -8.36 7.67 4.53
N LEU A 158 -7.29 7.76 3.74
CA LEU A 158 -5.95 7.39 4.19
C LEU A 158 -5.39 8.35 5.24
N GLY A 159 -5.70 9.65 5.18
CA GLY A 159 -5.28 10.61 6.21
C GLY A 159 -5.86 10.26 7.58
N LEU A 160 -7.17 9.94 7.64
CA LEU A 160 -7.80 9.46 8.88
C LEU A 160 -7.25 8.12 9.35
N LEU A 161 -6.84 7.24 8.42
CA LEU A 161 -6.28 5.94 8.75
C LEU A 161 -4.85 6.05 9.30
N HIS A 162 -4.08 7.04 8.84
CA HIS A 162 -2.72 7.29 9.33
C HIS A 162 -2.71 7.70 10.81
N ASP A 163 -3.68 8.53 11.23
CA ASP A 163 -3.83 8.99 12.62
C ASP A 163 -4.35 7.88 13.56
N ALA A 164 -5.05 6.89 13.01
CA ALA A 164 -5.66 5.82 13.79
C ALA A 164 -4.61 4.78 14.21
N ASN A 165 -4.59 4.39 15.48
CA ASN A 165 -3.83 3.22 15.94
C ASN A 165 -4.51 1.94 15.43
N GLN A 166 -4.00 1.36 14.35
CA GLN A 166 -4.58 0.19 13.67
C GLN A 166 -4.43 -1.09 14.50
N SER A 167 -3.62 -1.08 15.55
CA SER A 167 -3.52 -2.16 16.53
C SER A 167 -4.66 -2.15 17.55
N GLU A 168 -5.18 -0.97 17.89
CA GLU A 168 -6.35 -0.81 18.75
C GLU A 168 -7.67 -0.76 17.96
N GLN A 169 -7.63 -0.12 16.79
CA GLN A 169 -8.76 0.08 15.88
C GLN A 169 -8.43 -0.53 14.52
N PRO A 170 -8.40 -1.87 14.41
CA PRO A 170 -8.02 -2.52 13.18
C PRO A 170 -9.04 -2.30 12.07
N GLU A 171 -8.55 -1.88 10.92
CA GLU A 171 -9.24 -2.02 9.66
C GLU A 171 -9.21 -3.47 9.20
N PHE A 172 -10.27 -3.94 8.55
CA PHE A 172 -10.37 -5.31 8.05
C PHE A 172 -11.33 -5.41 6.86
N LEU A 173 -11.15 -6.45 6.07
CA LEU A 173 -12.03 -6.75 4.95
C LEU A 173 -13.30 -7.45 5.45
N GLU A 174 -14.49 -6.99 5.04
CA GLU A 174 -15.76 -7.65 5.37
C GLU A 174 -16.14 -8.72 4.34
N LEU A 175 -16.05 -8.38 3.05
CA LEU A 175 -16.29 -9.23 1.87
C LEU A 175 -17.46 -10.22 2.00
N ASN A 176 -18.64 -9.70 2.35
CA ASN A 176 -19.84 -10.47 2.64
C ASN A 176 -20.94 -10.36 1.56
N GLU A 177 -20.69 -9.65 0.44
CA GLU A 177 -21.66 -9.51 -0.64
C GLU A 177 -21.88 -10.82 -1.39
N SER A 178 -20.85 -11.67 -1.46
CA SER A 178 -20.95 -13.02 -2.03
C SER A 178 -19.93 -13.99 -1.42
N LYS A 179 -20.16 -15.29 -1.62
CA LYS A 179 -19.18 -16.32 -1.24
C LYS A 179 -17.88 -16.23 -2.04
N LEU A 180 -17.92 -15.67 -3.25
CA LEU A 180 -16.77 -15.58 -4.17
C LEU A 180 -16.05 -14.24 -4.10
N GLN A 181 -16.62 -13.25 -3.40
CA GLN A 181 -16.07 -11.90 -3.28
C GLN A 181 -14.61 -11.90 -2.79
N ARG A 182 -14.30 -12.76 -1.81
CA ARG A 182 -12.96 -12.85 -1.22
C ARG A 182 -11.90 -13.56 -2.07
N PHE A 183 -12.28 -14.20 -3.17
CA PHE A 183 -11.36 -15.02 -3.94
C PHE A 183 -10.81 -14.28 -5.16
N LEU A 184 -9.55 -14.59 -5.48
CA LEU A 184 -8.89 -14.29 -6.73
C LEU A 184 -8.44 -15.60 -7.36
N ALA A 185 -8.72 -15.80 -8.65
CA ALA A 185 -8.17 -16.91 -9.41
C ALA A 185 -6.76 -16.57 -9.93
N SER A 186 -6.07 -17.56 -10.53
CA SER A 186 -4.86 -17.26 -11.29
C SER A 186 -5.15 -16.24 -12.38
N ASP A 187 -4.15 -15.40 -12.66
CA ASP A 187 -4.16 -14.27 -13.60
C ASP A 187 -5.13 -13.13 -13.24
N MET A 188 -5.83 -13.20 -12.11
CA MET A 188 -6.57 -12.05 -11.57
C MET A 188 -5.63 -11.07 -10.88
N GLU A 189 -5.98 -9.79 -10.95
CA GLU A 189 -5.18 -8.70 -10.40
C GLU A 189 -5.82 -8.18 -9.11
N LEU A 190 -5.02 -8.01 -8.06
CA LEU A 190 -5.36 -7.23 -6.87
C LEU A 190 -4.63 -5.89 -6.96
N THR A 191 -5.36 -4.78 -6.93
CA THR A 191 -4.78 -3.43 -7.00
C THR A 191 -5.07 -2.63 -5.76
N ALA A 192 -4.05 -1.95 -5.24
CA ALA A 192 -4.20 -0.80 -4.37
C ALA A 192 -4.15 0.48 -5.21
N ARG A 193 -5.13 1.35 -5.01
CA ARG A 193 -5.33 2.57 -5.78
C ARG A 193 -5.44 3.74 -4.83
N LEU A 194 -4.92 4.88 -5.27
CA LEU A 194 -4.91 6.08 -4.46
C LEU A 194 -5.18 7.32 -5.30
N LYS A 195 -6.00 8.21 -4.73
CA LYS A 195 -6.11 9.61 -5.11
C LYS A 195 -5.63 10.46 -3.94
N ALA A 196 -4.43 11.04 -4.08
CA ALA A 196 -3.80 11.89 -3.06
C ALA A 196 -3.26 13.17 -3.70
N PRO A 197 -3.19 14.30 -2.96
CA PRO A 197 -2.58 15.53 -3.46
C PRO A 197 -1.05 15.47 -3.49
N TYR A 198 -0.45 14.57 -2.71
CA TYR A 198 1.00 14.36 -2.61
C TYR A 198 1.50 13.25 -3.53
N GLN A 199 2.81 13.27 -3.78
CA GLN A 199 3.51 12.23 -4.52
C GLN A 199 3.80 11.04 -3.61
N ILE A 200 3.67 9.82 -4.13
CA ILE A 200 4.13 8.57 -3.52
C ILE A 200 5.15 7.94 -4.45
N ARG A 201 6.18 7.38 -3.84
CA ARG A 201 7.28 6.73 -4.53
C ARG A 201 7.62 5.46 -3.76
N TRP A 202 7.39 4.30 -4.37
CA TRP A 202 7.75 3.00 -3.77
C TRP A 202 9.20 2.60 -4.03
N THR A 203 9.72 3.07 -5.16
CA THR A 203 11.10 2.89 -5.58
C THR A 203 11.54 4.14 -6.31
N ASP A 204 12.83 4.39 -6.25
CA ASP A 204 13.49 5.44 -6.99
C ASP A 204 13.39 5.28 -8.54
N PRO A 205 12.62 6.09 -9.28
CA PRO A 205 12.63 6.08 -10.73
C PRO A 205 13.85 6.79 -11.33
N ASP A 206 14.57 7.59 -10.54
CA ASP A 206 15.74 8.37 -10.94
C ASP A 206 17.05 7.57 -10.80
N GLY A 207 17.02 6.47 -10.05
CA GLY A 207 18.11 5.50 -9.89
C GLY A 207 18.89 5.60 -8.58
N ASP A 208 18.47 6.45 -7.63
CA ASP A 208 19.19 6.67 -6.36
C ASP A 208 18.93 5.57 -5.31
N GLY A 209 18.17 4.52 -5.64
CA GLY A 209 18.04 3.32 -4.81
C GLY A 209 17.23 3.48 -3.51
N THR A 210 16.50 4.59 -3.37
CA THR A 210 15.69 4.89 -2.18
C THR A 210 14.33 4.16 -2.15
N GLU A 211 13.87 3.82 -0.94
CA GLU A 211 12.57 3.16 -0.72
C GLU A 211 11.86 3.64 0.57
N PRO A 212 10.52 3.64 0.60
CA PRO A 212 9.74 4.03 1.78
C PRO A 212 9.70 2.90 2.81
N THR A 213 10.73 2.75 3.63
CA THR A 213 10.79 1.69 4.66
C THR A 213 9.69 1.78 5.73
N ASN A 214 9.04 2.94 5.86
CA ASN A 214 7.89 3.17 6.72
C ASN A 214 6.54 2.87 6.04
N ALA A 215 6.52 2.42 4.77
CA ALA A 215 5.27 2.06 4.12
C ALA A 215 4.72 0.70 4.58
N LEU A 216 3.43 0.66 4.88
CA LEU A 216 2.66 -0.54 5.17
C LEU A 216 1.59 -0.75 4.10
N LEU A 217 1.58 -1.92 3.48
CA LEU A 217 0.48 -2.41 2.65
C LEU A 217 0.34 -3.91 2.90
N GLN A 218 -0.31 -4.24 4.01
CA GLN A 218 -0.46 -5.63 4.45
C GLN A 218 -1.91 -6.08 4.30
N VAL A 219 -2.12 -7.04 3.40
CA VAL A 219 -3.43 -7.65 3.14
C VAL A 219 -3.37 -9.14 3.51
N PRO A 220 -4.04 -9.57 4.60
CA PRO A 220 -4.08 -10.97 4.97
C PRO A 220 -4.78 -11.84 3.92
N ALA A 221 -4.15 -12.95 3.55
CA ALA A 221 -4.65 -13.85 2.52
C ALA A 221 -4.35 -15.32 2.85
N GLN A 222 -4.95 -16.21 2.07
CA GLN A 222 -4.60 -17.62 1.99
C GLN A 222 -4.25 -17.92 0.54
N LYS A 223 -3.18 -18.67 0.34
CA LYS A 223 -2.70 -19.05 -0.98
C LYS A 223 -2.84 -20.55 -1.14
N SER A 224 -3.45 -20.96 -2.24
CA SER A 224 -3.52 -22.37 -2.64
C SER A 224 -2.18 -22.83 -3.23
N ASN A 225 -1.98 -24.14 -3.33
CA ASN A 225 -0.78 -24.72 -3.96
C ASN A 225 -0.84 -24.73 -5.50
N GLY A 226 -1.93 -24.28 -6.11
CA GLY A 226 -2.12 -24.33 -7.56
C GLY A 226 -3.42 -23.67 -8.01
N GLU A 227 -3.72 -23.78 -9.28
CA GLU A 227 -4.96 -23.22 -9.84
C GLU A 227 -6.19 -24.03 -9.42
N ILE A 228 -7.33 -23.35 -9.35
CA ILE A 228 -8.62 -24.01 -9.12
C ILE A 228 -9.44 -23.88 -10.38
N SER A 229 -9.63 -25.01 -11.06
CA SER A 229 -10.32 -25.06 -12.35
C SER A 229 -11.72 -24.42 -12.25
N GLY A 230 -12.06 -23.56 -13.22
CA GLY A 230 -13.35 -22.88 -13.29
C GLY A 230 -13.56 -21.73 -12.29
N LEU A 231 -12.58 -21.44 -11.42
CA LEU A 231 -12.68 -20.35 -10.44
C LEU A 231 -12.79 -18.98 -11.10
N THR A 232 -11.97 -18.69 -12.11
CA THR A 232 -11.99 -17.40 -12.82
C THR A 232 -13.39 -17.11 -13.40
N SER A 233 -13.97 -18.08 -14.12
CA SER A 233 -15.32 -17.92 -14.68
C SER A 233 -16.39 -17.74 -13.62
N ALA A 234 -16.28 -18.44 -12.49
CA ALA A 234 -17.22 -18.31 -11.38
C ALA A 234 -17.14 -16.92 -10.72
N ILE A 235 -15.93 -16.39 -10.51
CA ILE A 235 -15.72 -15.05 -9.97
C ILE A 235 -16.18 -13.99 -10.97
N SER A 236 -15.82 -14.09 -12.26
CA SER A 236 -16.26 -13.13 -13.28
C SER A 236 -17.78 -13.02 -13.39
N ALA A 237 -18.48 -14.16 -13.29
CA ALA A 237 -19.95 -14.19 -13.30
C ALA A 237 -20.56 -13.64 -12.02
N ASP A 238 -19.86 -13.74 -10.88
CA ASP A 238 -20.29 -13.18 -9.61
C ASP A 238 -20.11 -11.65 -9.56
N MET A 239 -18.98 -11.14 -10.07
CA MET A 239 -18.69 -9.70 -10.19
C MET A 239 -19.59 -8.96 -11.19
N GLY A 240 -20.19 -9.69 -12.14
CA GLY A 240 -21.08 -9.12 -13.15
C GLY A 240 -22.55 -9.08 -12.73
N ARG A 241 -22.87 -9.44 -11.48
CA ARG A 241 -24.23 -9.38 -10.93
C ARG A 241 -24.60 -8.02 -10.37
#